data_AF-A0A384IXQ2-F1
#
_entry.id   AF-A0A384IXQ2-F1
#
_cell.length_a   1.000
_cell.length_b   1.000
_cell.length_c   1.000
_cell.angle_alpha   90.00
_cell.angle_beta   90.00
_cell.angle_gamma   90.00
#
_symmetry.space_group_name_H-M   'P 1'
#
loop_
_entity.id
_entity.type
_entity.pdbx_description
1 polymer ?
#
loop_
_entity_poly.entity_id
_entity_poly.type
_entity_poly.pdbx_seq_one_letter_code
_entity_poly.pdbx_strand_id
1 'polypeptide(L)'
;MTDQEAGRGRGSTAAAREAYAETWSRERYGKGWAGRVYAPHWENWLYERHSRDELAGWARRSDLFRYCRAHGGHIDDGDDLRVAIRIGTEADLVAALGVLGIRPVHVPEDAPRPVPGVSYSAARFRAFPDRITAFPHLAQPGWVRVAGQRVWVHARAGQLELRLFDAYEVTEAQVAAAEAVEPLLGAQGLGDCLIDPPEDSPHCLCPRFYPGLWPTR
;
A
#
# COMPACT_ATOMS: atom_id res chain seq x y z
N MET A 1 29.61 16.57 -34.18
CA MET A 1 30.92 16.75 -33.50
C MET A 1 30.69 17.86 -32.47
N THR A 2 30.32 17.59 -31.22
CA THR A 2 30.68 16.51 -30.30
C THR A 2 29.50 16.10 -29.40
N ASP A 3 29.48 14.81 -29.07
CA ASP A 3 28.73 14.14 -28.01
C ASP A 3 29.01 14.73 -26.61
N GLN A 4 28.00 14.69 -25.70
CA GLN A 4 28.00 13.73 -24.58
C GLN A 4 26.71 13.78 -23.76
N GLU A 5 26.24 12.58 -23.42
CA GLU A 5 25.09 12.22 -22.59
C GLU A 5 25.30 12.44 -21.08
N ALA A 6 24.19 12.31 -20.35
CA ALA A 6 24.03 11.52 -19.11
C ALA A 6 23.87 12.26 -17.76
N GLY A 7 22.84 11.81 -17.03
CA GLY A 7 22.62 12.07 -15.60
C GLY A 7 21.15 11.94 -15.17
N ARG A 8 20.45 10.85 -15.52
CA ARG A 8 20.08 9.73 -14.62
C ARG A 8 19.76 10.12 -13.17
N GLY A 9 18.58 9.68 -12.73
CA GLY A 9 18.00 9.90 -11.41
C GLY A 9 18.92 9.49 -10.27
N ARG A 10 19.01 10.35 -9.26
CA ARG A 10 19.66 10.02 -7.99
C ARG A 10 18.72 9.11 -7.21
N GLY A 11 19.02 7.81 -7.20
CA GLY A 11 18.52 6.92 -6.17
C GLY A 11 18.94 7.49 -4.83
N SER A 12 17.98 7.93 -4.02
CA SER A 12 18.23 8.29 -2.63
C SER A 12 18.87 7.08 -1.94
N THR A 13 20.05 7.28 -1.36
CA THR A 13 20.78 6.23 -0.64
C THR A 13 19.96 5.76 0.55
N ALA A 14 20.20 4.53 1.02
CA ALA A 14 19.55 4.01 2.23
C ALA A 14 19.71 4.99 3.42
N ALA A 15 20.90 5.57 3.57
CA ALA A 15 21.18 6.59 4.58
C ALA A 15 20.38 7.89 4.39
N ALA A 16 20.16 8.35 3.14
CA ALA A 16 19.34 9.53 2.87
C ALA A 16 17.85 9.28 3.13
N ARG A 17 17.37 8.05 2.90
CA ARG A 17 16.00 7.63 3.25
C ARG A 17 15.81 7.50 4.76
N GLU A 18 16.79 6.94 5.46
CA GLU A 18 16.80 6.83 6.92
C GLU A 18 16.80 8.22 7.58
N ALA A 19 17.67 9.13 7.12
CA ALA A 19 17.70 10.51 7.59
C ALA A 19 16.38 11.27 7.31
N TYR A 20 15.75 11.00 6.16
CA TYR A 20 14.43 11.55 5.84
C TYR A 20 13.33 11.00 6.75
N ALA A 21 13.28 9.68 6.97
CA ALA A 21 12.32 9.04 7.87
C ALA A 21 12.47 9.53 9.32
N GLU A 22 13.72 9.75 9.76
CA GLU A 22 14.03 10.31 11.07
C GLU A 22 13.54 11.76 11.20
N THR A 23 13.82 12.57 10.17
CA THR A 23 13.40 13.98 10.11
C THR A 23 11.88 14.09 10.09
N TRP A 24 11.21 13.31 9.24
CA TRP A 24 9.76 13.25 9.14
C TRP A 24 9.11 12.82 10.46
N SER A 25 9.67 11.80 11.13
CA SER A 25 9.20 11.33 12.44
C SER A 25 9.38 12.39 13.52
N ARG A 26 10.49 13.13 13.49
CA ARG A 26 10.79 14.23 14.41
C ARG A 26 9.85 15.42 14.23
N GLU A 27 9.53 15.77 12.99
CA GLU A 27 8.59 16.84 12.64
C GLU A 27 7.15 16.46 13.04
N ARG A 28 6.74 15.21 12.77
CA ARG A 28 5.37 14.74 13.03
C ARG A 28 5.09 14.49 14.50
N TYR A 29 6.03 13.88 15.22
CA TYR A 29 5.82 13.41 16.60
C TYR A 29 6.53 14.28 17.66
N GLY A 30 7.22 15.34 17.24
CA GLY A 30 7.86 16.33 18.12
C GLY A 30 8.97 15.74 18.98
N LYS A 31 9.33 16.43 20.08
CA LYS A 31 10.49 16.09 20.95
C LYS A 31 10.44 14.69 21.61
N GLY A 32 9.36 13.93 21.45
CA GLY A 32 9.19 12.56 21.96
C GLY A 32 9.20 11.47 20.88
N TRP A 33 9.48 11.79 19.61
CA TRP A 33 9.37 10.84 18.49
C TRP A 33 10.21 9.57 18.70
N ALA A 34 11.46 9.70 19.12
CA ALA A 34 12.33 8.56 19.40
C ALA A 34 11.77 7.68 20.54
N GLY A 35 11.17 8.29 21.57
CA GLY A 35 10.53 7.57 22.66
C GLY A 35 9.18 6.95 22.32
N ARG A 36 8.55 7.27 21.19
CA ARG A 36 7.26 6.68 20.75
C ARG A 36 7.45 5.62 19.67
N VAL A 37 8.44 5.80 18.80
CA VAL A 37 8.84 4.83 17.77
C VAL A 37 9.76 3.75 18.34
N TYR A 38 10.49 4.00 19.44
CA TYR A 38 11.36 3.03 20.11
C TYR A 38 10.97 2.70 21.55
N ALA A 39 9.77 3.09 22.03
CA ALA A 39 9.28 2.59 23.32
C ALA A 39 8.91 1.11 23.22
N PRO A 40 9.19 0.28 24.24
CA PRO A 40 8.73 -1.12 24.30
C PRO A 40 7.21 -1.31 24.14
N HIS A 41 6.43 -0.22 24.15
CA HIS A 41 4.99 -0.21 23.92
C HIS A 41 4.58 -0.38 22.45
N TRP A 42 5.44 -0.06 21.47
CA TRP A 42 5.03 -0.15 20.06
C TRP A 42 4.96 -1.60 19.57
N GLU A 43 5.90 -2.47 19.98
CA GLU A 43 5.81 -3.91 19.67
C GLU A 43 4.59 -4.52 20.36
N ASN A 44 4.29 -4.10 21.59
CA ASN A 44 3.06 -4.52 22.26
C ASN A 44 1.82 -4.10 21.48
N TRP A 45 1.83 -2.92 20.84
CA TRP A 45 0.75 -2.48 19.96
C TRP A 45 0.66 -3.31 18.67
N LEU A 46 1.80 -3.63 18.06
CA LEU A 46 1.87 -4.48 16.87
C LEU A 46 1.28 -5.88 17.13
N TYR A 47 1.62 -6.47 18.27
CA TYR A 47 1.20 -7.82 18.68
C TYR A 47 -0.06 -7.83 19.57
N GLU A 48 -0.78 -6.71 19.69
CA GLU A 48 -1.95 -6.60 20.57
C GLU A 48 -3.07 -7.55 20.14
N ARG A 49 -3.26 -7.72 18.83
CA ARG A 49 -4.33 -8.56 18.26
C ARG A 49 -3.87 -9.90 17.75
N HIS A 50 -2.63 -9.95 17.27
CA HIS A 50 -2.07 -11.14 16.66
C HIS A 50 -0.74 -11.46 17.33
N SER A 51 -0.60 -12.71 17.78
CA SER A 51 0.65 -13.14 18.40
C SER A 51 1.80 -13.07 17.41
N ARG A 52 3.03 -12.97 17.92
CA ARG A 52 4.23 -13.01 17.08
C ARG A 52 4.31 -14.29 16.23
N ASP A 53 3.92 -15.43 16.79
CA ASP A 53 3.94 -16.71 16.10
C ASP A 53 2.90 -16.79 14.98
N GLU A 54 1.72 -16.21 15.19
CA GLU A 54 0.66 -16.09 14.18
C GLU A 54 1.12 -15.23 13.01
N LEU A 55 1.63 -14.02 13.29
CA LEU A 55 2.16 -13.13 12.26
C LEU A 55 3.36 -13.74 11.54
N ALA A 56 4.23 -14.48 12.23
CA ALA A 56 5.31 -15.24 11.59
C ALA A 56 4.77 -16.37 10.71
N GLY A 57 3.69 -17.03 11.12
CA GLY A 57 2.98 -18.03 10.32
C GLY A 57 2.46 -17.44 9.01
N TRP A 58 1.81 -16.29 9.06
CA TRP A 58 1.32 -15.58 7.88
C TRP A 58 2.46 -15.08 6.99
N ALA A 59 3.53 -14.52 7.57
CA ALA A 59 4.70 -14.06 6.84
C ALA A 59 5.41 -15.18 6.06
N ARG A 60 5.34 -16.43 6.52
CA ARG A 60 5.87 -17.61 5.81
C ARG A 60 4.95 -18.14 4.71
N ARG A 61 3.67 -17.80 4.79
CA ARG A 61 2.62 -18.25 3.85
C ARG A 61 2.41 -17.27 2.70
N SER A 62 2.64 -15.98 2.96
CA SER A 62 2.49 -14.90 1.99
C SER A 62 3.86 -14.35 1.60
N ASP A 63 4.28 -14.61 0.36
CA ASP A 63 5.58 -14.17 -0.14
C ASP A 63 5.58 -12.66 -0.47
N LEU A 64 4.43 -12.12 -0.88
CA LEU A 64 4.30 -10.78 -1.46
C LEU A 64 3.46 -9.84 -0.59
N PHE A 65 2.36 -10.32 -0.01
CA PHE A 65 1.56 -9.51 0.91
C PHE A 65 2.27 -9.33 2.25
N ARG A 66 2.12 -8.14 2.82
CA ARG A 66 2.66 -7.77 4.13
C ARG A 66 1.52 -7.39 5.07
N TYR A 67 1.53 -7.92 6.28
CA TYR A 67 0.63 -7.44 7.34
C TYR A 67 1.06 -6.03 7.74
N CYS A 68 0.16 -5.07 7.62
CA CYS A 68 0.34 -3.71 8.11
C CYS A 68 -0.66 -3.41 9.23
N ARG A 69 -0.14 -3.07 10.41
CA ARG A 69 -0.90 -2.68 11.59
C ARG A 69 -1.51 -1.28 11.39
N ALA A 70 -2.76 -1.13 11.79
CA ALA A 70 -3.43 0.17 11.86
C ALA A 70 -2.61 1.18 12.67
N HIS A 71 -2.45 2.40 12.14
CA HIS A 71 -1.80 3.51 12.81
C HIS A 71 -2.43 4.83 12.36
N GLY A 72 -2.69 5.76 13.29
CA GLY A 72 -3.28 7.06 12.96
C GLY A 72 -4.54 7.43 13.74
N GLY A 73 -5.30 6.43 14.22
CA GLY A 73 -6.43 6.64 15.12
C GLY A 73 -7.69 7.17 14.44
N HIS A 74 -7.82 7.05 13.12
CA HIS A 74 -9.08 7.30 12.43
C HIS A 74 -10.03 6.10 12.59
N ILE A 75 -11.34 6.37 12.55
CA ILE A 75 -12.39 5.36 12.80
C ILE A 75 -12.40 4.21 11.78
N ASP A 76 -11.72 4.38 10.65
CA ASP A 76 -11.61 3.41 9.56
C ASP A 76 -10.18 2.83 9.41
N ASP A 77 -9.30 3.05 10.40
CA ASP A 77 -7.96 2.47 10.43
C ASP A 77 -8.05 1.04 11.01
N GLY A 78 -8.10 0.05 10.12
CA GLY A 78 -7.98 -1.37 10.42
C GLY A 78 -6.64 -1.95 9.99
N ASP A 79 -6.29 -3.10 10.58
CA ASP A 79 -5.16 -3.90 10.11
C ASP A 79 -5.47 -4.42 8.70
N ASP A 80 -4.44 -4.51 7.86
CA ASP A 80 -4.60 -5.03 6.51
C ASP A 80 -3.43 -5.91 6.07
N LEU A 81 -3.69 -6.73 5.05
CA LEU A 81 -2.63 -7.29 4.22
C LEU A 81 -2.49 -6.41 2.99
N ARG A 82 -1.27 -5.97 2.71
CA ARG A 82 -0.97 -5.01 1.64
C ARG A 82 0.11 -5.50 0.71
N VAL A 83 -0.04 -5.14 -0.55
CA VAL A 83 1.03 -5.16 -1.54
C VAL A 83 0.93 -3.91 -2.41
N ALA A 84 2.06 -3.42 -2.90
CA ALA A 84 2.14 -2.25 -3.74
C ALA A 84 2.94 -2.56 -5.01
N ILE A 85 2.46 -2.03 -6.14
CA ILE A 85 3.05 -2.18 -7.47
C ILE A 85 3.47 -0.79 -7.93
N ARG A 86 4.72 -0.63 -8.36
CA ARG A 86 5.25 0.61 -8.91
C ARG A 86 4.59 0.93 -10.25
N ILE A 87 4.09 2.15 -10.39
CA ILE A 87 3.46 2.68 -11.60
C ILE A 87 4.19 3.97 -11.98
N GLY A 88 4.94 3.96 -13.08
CA GLY A 88 5.64 5.15 -13.59
C GLY A 88 4.81 5.93 -14.60
N THR A 89 3.96 5.23 -15.36
CA THR A 89 3.18 5.78 -16.47
C THR A 89 1.74 5.27 -16.46
N GLU A 90 0.88 5.88 -17.26
CA GLU A 90 -0.49 5.39 -17.46
C GLU A 90 -0.50 3.98 -18.08
N ALA A 91 0.44 3.69 -18.99
CA ALA A 91 0.57 2.37 -19.60
C ALA A 91 0.89 1.30 -18.55
N ASP A 92 1.75 1.61 -17.57
CA ASP A 92 2.06 0.70 -16.46
C ASP A 92 0.81 0.41 -15.62
N LEU A 93 0.00 1.45 -15.36
CA LEU A 93 -1.26 1.30 -14.61
C LEU A 93 -2.22 0.39 -15.36
N VAL A 94 -2.45 0.66 -16.64
CA VAL A 94 -3.36 -0.15 -17.47
C VAL A 94 -2.88 -1.60 -17.57
N ALA A 95 -1.57 -1.81 -17.73
CA ALA A 95 -0.98 -3.15 -17.75
C ALA A 95 -1.18 -3.89 -16.41
N ALA A 96 -0.91 -3.23 -15.29
CA ALA A 96 -1.10 -3.81 -13.96
C ALA A 96 -2.58 -4.16 -13.71
N LEU A 97 -3.51 -3.26 -14.04
CA LEU A 97 -4.94 -3.53 -13.96
C LEU A 97 -5.34 -4.71 -14.85
N GLY A 98 -4.77 -4.82 -16.06
CA GLY A 98 -5.00 -5.94 -16.97
C GLY A 98 -4.59 -7.29 -16.39
N VAL A 99 -3.42 -7.39 -15.75
CA VAL A 99 -2.97 -8.61 -15.03
C VAL A 99 -3.93 -8.98 -13.92
N LEU A 100 -4.47 -7.99 -13.21
CA LEU A 100 -5.45 -8.20 -12.14
C LEU A 100 -6.87 -8.51 -12.66
N GLY A 101 -7.09 -8.51 -13.98
CA GLY A 101 -8.41 -8.70 -14.58
C GLY A 101 -9.36 -7.50 -14.39
N ILE A 102 -8.81 -6.32 -14.07
CA ILE A 102 -9.56 -5.09 -13.82
C ILE A 102 -9.58 -4.26 -15.10
N ARG A 103 -10.77 -3.87 -15.56
CA ARG A 103 -10.91 -2.95 -16.70
C ARG A 103 -10.87 -1.50 -16.20
N PRO A 104 -9.97 -0.65 -16.75
CA PRO A 104 -9.99 0.78 -16.43
C PRO A 104 -11.34 1.40 -16.79
N VAL A 105 -11.85 2.26 -15.91
CA VAL A 105 -13.10 2.99 -16.14
C VAL A 105 -12.76 4.44 -16.47
N HIS A 106 -13.17 4.88 -17.66
CA HIS A 106 -12.99 6.26 -18.07
C HIS A 106 -14.05 7.17 -17.43
N VAL A 107 -13.60 8.32 -16.91
CA VAL A 107 -14.45 9.36 -16.35
C VAL A 107 -14.50 10.53 -17.33
N PRO A 108 -15.70 10.93 -17.81
CA PRO A 108 -15.85 12.10 -18.67
C PRO A 108 -15.20 13.34 -18.07
N GLU A 109 -14.64 14.20 -18.93
CA GLU A 109 -13.96 15.42 -18.50
C GLU A 109 -14.92 16.35 -17.74
N ASP A 110 -16.16 16.44 -18.23
CA ASP A 110 -17.26 17.24 -17.68
C ASP A 110 -17.98 16.58 -16.49
N ALA A 111 -17.60 15.37 -16.09
CA ALA A 111 -18.24 14.71 -14.96
C ALA A 111 -18.05 15.53 -13.67
N PRO A 112 -19.12 15.71 -12.88
CA PRO A 112 -19.16 16.65 -11.77
C PRO A 112 -18.09 16.34 -10.72
N ARG A 113 -17.60 17.39 -10.05
CA ARG A 113 -16.60 17.30 -8.99
C ARG A 113 -17.11 17.96 -7.71
N PRO A 114 -16.70 17.48 -6.53
CA PRO A 114 -16.96 18.21 -5.30
C PRO A 114 -16.25 19.56 -5.35
N VAL A 115 -16.97 20.62 -4.99
CA VAL A 115 -16.44 21.98 -4.92
C VAL A 115 -15.93 22.23 -3.50
N PRO A 116 -14.66 22.62 -3.31
CA PRO A 116 -14.13 22.95 -1.98
C PRO A 116 -15.00 24.00 -1.28
N GLY A 117 -15.31 23.79 0.00
CA GLY A 117 -16.14 24.68 0.81
C GLY A 117 -17.66 24.49 0.64
N VAL A 118 -18.10 23.61 -0.26
CA VAL A 118 -19.53 23.26 -0.40
C VAL A 118 -19.84 21.99 0.40
N SER A 119 -20.86 22.07 1.26
CA SER A 119 -21.35 20.91 1.99
C SER A 119 -22.23 20.04 1.11
N TYR A 120 -21.98 18.73 1.14
CA TYR A 120 -22.76 17.72 0.44
C TYR A 120 -23.35 16.73 1.45
N SER A 121 -24.52 16.16 1.14
CA SER A 121 -24.95 14.95 1.85
C SER A 121 -23.99 13.80 1.53
N ALA A 122 -23.88 12.81 2.43
CA ALA A 122 -23.01 11.65 2.21
C ALA A 122 -23.33 10.93 0.89
N ALA A 123 -24.63 10.77 0.57
CA ALA A 123 -25.08 10.17 -0.68
C ALA A 123 -24.62 10.98 -1.92
N ARG A 124 -24.73 12.31 -1.87
CA ARG A 124 -24.30 13.18 -2.98
C ARG A 124 -22.78 13.18 -3.13
N PHE A 125 -22.05 13.18 -2.03
CA PHE A 125 -20.59 13.13 -2.06
C PHE A 125 -20.09 11.82 -2.69
N ARG A 126 -20.68 10.68 -2.30
CA ARG A 126 -20.36 9.35 -2.87
C ARG A 126 -20.72 9.20 -4.34
N ALA A 127 -21.58 10.06 -4.88
CA ALA A 127 -21.95 10.03 -6.30
C ALA A 127 -20.92 10.71 -7.21
N PHE A 128 -19.96 11.47 -6.66
CA PHE A 128 -18.87 12.01 -7.47
C PHE A 128 -17.91 10.88 -7.87
N PRO A 129 -17.45 10.82 -9.13
CA PRO A 129 -16.42 9.88 -9.54
C PRO A 129 -15.14 10.09 -8.72
N ASP A 130 -14.66 9.03 -8.08
CA ASP A 130 -13.34 9.04 -7.44
C ASP A 130 -12.29 8.87 -8.54
N ARG A 131 -11.49 9.91 -8.78
CA ARG A 131 -10.54 9.98 -9.90
C ARG A 131 -9.14 9.65 -9.44
N ILE A 132 -8.35 9.02 -10.30
CA ILE A 132 -6.92 8.83 -10.06
C ILE A 132 -6.23 10.17 -10.26
N THR A 133 -5.61 10.74 -9.22
CA THR A 133 -5.01 12.08 -9.27
C THR A 133 -4.00 12.25 -10.41
N ALA A 134 -3.17 11.23 -10.68
CA ALA A 134 -2.18 11.26 -11.75
C ALA A 134 -2.79 11.08 -13.16
N PHE A 135 -3.96 10.44 -13.26
CA PHE A 135 -4.67 10.16 -14.52
C PHE A 135 -6.16 10.52 -14.37
N PRO A 136 -6.52 11.82 -14.32
CA PRO A 136 -7.86 12.25 -13.91
C PRO A 136 -9.02 11.78 -14.80
N HIS A 137 -8.74 11.30 -16.00
CA HIS A 137 -9.69 10.66 -16.92
C HIS A 137 -9.98 9.21 -16.56
N LEU A 138 -9.36 8.65 -15.53
CA LEU A 138 -9.60 7.29 -15.01
C LEU A 138 -10.18 7.35 -13.59
N ALA A 139 -11.11 6.44 -13.31
CA ALA A 139 -11.67 6.25 -11.97
C ALA A 139 -10.78 5.33 -11.12
N GLN A 140 -10.80 5.55 -9.80
CA GLN A 140 -10.25 4.61 -8.83
C GLN A 140 -11.00 3.27 -8.92
N PRO A 141 -10.30 2.13 -8.92
CA PRO A 141 -10.97 0.82 -8.97
C PRO A 141 -11.84 0.54 -7.73
N GLY A 142 -11.33 0.86 -6.53
CA GLY A 142 -12.03 0.61 -5.28
C GLY A 142 -12.16 -0.88 -4.98
N TRP A 143 -13.35 -1.33 -4.52
CA TRP A 143 -13.61 -2.74 -4.23
C TRP A 143 -13.84 -3.52 -5.53
N VAL A 144 -12.96 -4.48 -5.82
CA VAL A 144 -13.02 -5.33 -7.02
C VAL A 144 -12.81 -6.80 -6.65
N ARG A 145 -13.03 -7.71 -7.62
CA ARG A 145 -12.69 -9.13 -7.48
C ARG A 145 -11.40 -9.46 -8.23
N VAL A 146 -10.39 -9.96 -7.54
CA VAL A 146 -9.12 -10.45 -8.10
C VAL A 146 -8.96 -11.91 -7.66
N ALA A 147 -8.72 -12.83 -8.59
CA ALA A 147 -8.73 -14.28 -8.31
C ALA A 147 -9.99 -14.76 -7.54
N GLY A 148 -11.15 -14.12 -7.79
CA GLY A 148 -12.40 -14.38 -7.08
C GLY A 148 -12.53 -13.73 -5.70
N GLN A 149 -11.44 -13.19 -5.14
CA GLN A 149 -11.37 -12.58 -3.81
C GLN A 149 -11.70 -11.09 -3.84
N ARG A 150 -12.35 -10.58 -2.80
CA ARG A 150 -12.69 -9.16 -2.68
C ARG A 150 -11.44 -8.38 -2.21
N VAL A 151 -10.92 -7.51 -3.07
CA VAL A 151 -9.71 -6.71 -2.82
C VAL A 151 -10.03 -5.24 -2.99
N TRP A 152 -9.54 -4.40 -2.08
CA TRP A 152 -9.55 -2.95 -2.27
C TRP A 152 -8.33 -2.54 -3.09
N VAL A 153 -8.55 -1.90 -4.23
CA VAL A 153 -7.51 -1.49 -5.16
C VAL A 153 -7.55 0.02 -5.32
N HIS A 154 -6.41 0.68 -5.08
CA HIS A 154 -6.32 2.14 -5.11
C HIS A 154 -5.02 2.58 -5.79
N ALA A 155 -5.13 3.46 -6.78
CA ALA A 155 -3.99 4.05 -7.46
C ALA A 155 -3.63 5.38 -6.81
N ARG A 156 -2.37 5.54 -6.41
CA ARG A 156 -1.81 6.81 -5.92
C ARG A 156 -0.63 7.21 -6.78
N ALA A 157 -0.05 8.39 -6.50
CA ALA A 157 1.12 8.85 -7.24
C ALA A 157 2.26 7.81 -7.14
N GLY A 158 2.65 7.24 -8.28
CA GLY A 158 3.79 6.31 -8.37
C GLY A 158 3.48 4.83 -8.07
N GLN A 159 2.26 4.46 -7.65
CA GLN A 159 1.95 3.06 -7.33
C GLN A 159 0.46 2.71 -7.33
N LEU A 160 0.19 1.41 -7.51
CA LEU A 160 -1.10 0.76 -7.32
C LEU A 160 -1.05 -0.09 -6.06
N GLU A 161 -1.98 0.12 -5.14
CA GLU A 161 -2.06 -0.61 -3.87
C GLU A 161 -3.21 -1.60 -3.89
N LEU A 162 -2.95 -2.80 -3.37
CA LEU A 162 -3.95 -3.81 -3.10
C LEU A 162 -4.00 -4.02 -1.59
N ARG A 163 -5.20 -3.96 -1.02
CA ARG A 163 -5.45 -4.15 0.41
C ARG A 163 -6.54 -5.20 0.63
N LEU A 164 -6.28 -6.11 1.56
CA LEU A 164 -7.22 -7.12 2.06
C LEU A 164 -7.44 -6.85 3.54
N PHE A 165 -8.68 -6.53 3.91
CA PHE A 165 -9.08 -6.23 5.29
C PHE A 165 -10.59 -6.44 5.45
N ASP A 166 -11.03 -6.70 6.68
CA ASP A 166 -12.44 -6.63 7.04
C ASP A 166 -12.58 -5.88 8.37
N ALA A 167 -13.15 -4.68 8.27
CA ALA A 167 -13.28 -3.70 9.34
C ALA A 167 -11.96 -3.33 10.03
N TYR A 168 -11.52 -4.11 11.02
CA TYR A 168 -10.49 -3.70 11.96
C TYR A 168 -9.30 -4.66 12.07
N GLU A 169 -9.46 -5.96 11.83
CA GLU A 169 -8.41 -6.97 12.05
C GLU A 169 -8.23 -7.89 10.83
N VAL A 170 -7.03 -8.43 10.68
CA VAL A 170 -6.74 -9.44 9.64
C VAL A 170 -7.11 -10.81 10.19
N THR A 171 -7.85 -11.59 9.42
CA THR A 171 -8.20 -12.96 9.76
C THR A 171 -7.53 -13.94 8.79
N GLU A 172 -7.54 -15.23 9.15
CA GLU A 172 -7.11 -16.32 8.27
C GLU A 172 -7.80 -16.30 6.89
N ALA A 173 -9.04 -15.82 6.80
CA ALA A 173 -9.73 -15.70 5.52
C ALA A 173 -9.07 -14.65 4.61
N GLN A 174 -8.57 -13.54 5.15
CA GLN A 174 -7.81 -12.57 4.36
C GLN A 174 -6.43 -13.10 3.98
N VAL A 175 -5.78 -13.89 4.85
CA VAL A 175 -4.50 -14.55 4.53
C VAL A 175 -4.69 -15.53 3.38
N ALA A 176 -5.71 -16.39 3.44
CA ALA A 176 -6.05 -17.29 2.35
C ALA A 176 -6.43 -16.54 1.05
N ALA A 177 -7.09 -15.39 1.17
CA ALA A 177 -7.37 -14.54 0.02
C ALA A 177 -6.09 -13.94 -0.59
N ALA A 178 -5.13 -13.53 0.23
CA ALA A 178 -3.81 -13.08 -0.22
C ALA A 178 -3.09 -14.18 -0.99
N GLU A 179 -3.00 -15.39 -0.42
CA GLU A 179 -2.39 -16.57 -1.06
C GLU A 179 -3.02 -16.87 -2.44
N ALA A 180 -4.33 -16.68 -2.59
CA ALA A 180 -5.02 -16.88 -3.86
C ALA A 180 -4.69 -15.79 -4.91
N VAL A 181 -4.34 -14.58 -4.48
CA VAL A 181 -4.01 -13.44 -5.35
C VAL A 181 -2.53 -13.43 -5.74
N GLU A 182 -1.61 -13.88 -4.87
CA GLU A 182 -0.17 -13.85 -5.09
C GLU A 182 0.32 -14.46 -6.42
N PRO A 183 -0.22 -15.58 -6.92
CA PRO A 183 0.19 -16.13 -8.21
C PRO A 183 0.01 -15.16 -9.38
N LEU A 184 -1.01 -14.29 -9.34
CA LEU A 184 -1.22 -13.25 -10.36
C LEU A 184 -0.16 -12.15 -10.27
N LEU A 185 0.35 -11.87 -9.08
CA LEU A 185 1.35 -10.83 -8.85
C LEU A 185 2.76 -11.32 -9.19
N GLY A 186 3.11 -12.54 -8.78
CA GLY A 186 4.43 -13.12 -8.99
C GLY A 186 4.63 -13.64 -10.41
N ALA A 187 3.84 -14.65 -10.80
CA ALA A 187 4.10 -15.42 -12.02
C ALA A 187 3.66 -14.70 -13.30
N GLN A 188 2.75 -13.73 -13.22
CA GLN A 188 2.20 -13.04 -14.40
C GLN A 188 2.87 -11.68 -14.69
N GLY A 189 4.06 -11.44 -14.14
CA GLY A 189 4.97 -10.40 -14.63
C GLY A 189 4.97 -9.08 -13.85
N LEU A 190 4.34 -9.00 -12.67
CA LEU A 190 4.43 -7.81 -11.81
C LEU A 190 5.55 -7.88 -10.78
N GLY A 191 6.26 -9.01 -10.66
CA GLY A 191 7.30 -9.25 -9.65
C GLY A 191 8.35 -8.13 -9.55
N ASP A 192 8.90 -7.68 -10.67
CA ASP A 192 9.93 -6.62 -10.71
C ASP A 192 9.36 -5.22 -10.38
N CYS A 193 8.05 -5.07 -10.49
CA CYS A 193 7.34 -3.84 -10.16
C CYS A 193 6.93 -3.77 -8.68
N LEU A 194 7.02 -4.87 -7.93
CA LEU A 194 6.61 -4.88 -6.53
C LEU A 194 7.46 -3.92 -5.68
N ILE A 195 6.80 -3.29 -4.71
CA ILE A 195 7.41 -2.42 -3.71
C ILE A 195 7.31 -3.17 -2.37
N ASP A 196 8.47 -3.53 -1.81
CA ASP A 196 8.57 -4.18 -0.50
C ASP A 196 9.50 -3.36 0.42
N PRO A 197 9.02 -2.87 1.59
CA PRO A 197 7.64 -2.95 2.05
C PRO A 197 6.69 -2.07 1.21
N PRO A 198 5.38 -2.41 1.15
CA PRO A 198 4.39 -1.59 0.45
C PRO A 198 4.21 -0.20 1.08
N GLU A 199 4.58 -0.08 2.36
CA GLU A 199 4.67 1.17 3.09
C GLU A 199 6.01 1.19 3.85
N ASP A 200 6.80 2.25 3.69
CA ASP A 200 8.11 2.42 4.35
C ASP A 200 7.92 2.80 5.83
N SER A 201 7.35 1.88 6.60
CA SER A 201 6.91 2.09 7.99
C SER A 201 7.12 0.81 8.81
N PRO A 202 7.58 0.93 10.07
CA PRO A 202 7.69 -0.23 10.97
C PRO A 202 6.32 -0.87 11.26
N HIS A 203 5.21 -0.19 10.96
CA HIS A 203 3.87 -0.77 11.08
C HIS A 203 3.59 -1.86 10.05
N CYS A 204 4.41 -1.99 9.01
CA CYS A 204 4.28 -3.06 8.04
C CYS A 204 5.36 -4.14 8.22
N LEU A 205 4.94 -5.36 8.53
CA LEU A 205 5.81 -6.50 8.75
C LEU A 205 6.46 -6.92 7.43
N CYS A 206 7.77 -6.69 7.30
CA CYS A 206 8.57 -7.10 6.16
C CYS A 206 9.99 -7.53 6.60
N PRO A 207 10.75 -8.22 5.73
CA PRO A 207 12.12 -8.64 6.05
C PRO A 207 13.07 -7.50 6.43
N ARG A 208 12.82 -6.29 5.91
CA ARG A 208 13.64 -5.10 6.23
C ARG A 208 13.51 -4.66 7.69
N PHE A 209 12.29 -4.69 8.25
CA PHE A 209 12.05 -4.23 9.62
C PHE A 209 12.03 -5.38 10.64
N TYR A 210 11.66 -6.60 10.22
CA TYR A 210 11.49 -7.77 11.09
C TYR A 210 12.16 -9.02 10.49
N PRO A 211 13.48 -9.00 10.24
CA PRO A 211 14.17 -10.10 9.58
C PRO A 211 13.98 -11.44 10.30
N GLY A 212 13.84 -11.44 11.64
CA GLY A 212 13.66 -12.65 12.44
C GLY A 212 12.29 -13.35 12.30
N LEU A 213 11.34 -12.79 11.56
CA LEU A 213 10.07 -13.48 11.24
C LEU A 213 10.17 -14.37 10.00
N TRP A 214 11.18 -14.14 9.15
CA TRP A 214 11.45 -14.96 7.97
C TRP A 214 12.59 -15.94 8.24
N PRO A 215 12.48 -17.19 7.75
CA PRO A 215 13.62 -18.11 7.81
C PRO A 215 14.77 -17.55 6.97
N THR A 216 15.99 -17.65 7.49
CA THR A 216 17.21 -17.44 6.70
C THR A 216 17.22 -18.48 5.59
N ARG A 217 17.10 -18.03 4.33
CA ARG A 217 17.26 -18.88 3.15
C ARG A 217 18.72 -19.26 2.94
#